data_AF-A0AAJ4A3D1-F1
#
_entry.id   AF-A0AAJ4A3D1-F1
#
_cell.length_a   1.000
_cell.length_b   1.000
_cell.length_c   1.000
_cell.angle_alpha   90.00
_cell.angle_beta   90.00
_cell.angle_gamma   90.00
#
_symmetry.space_group_name_H-M   'P 1'
#
loop_
_entity.id
_entity.type
_entity.pdbx_description
1 polymer ?
#
loop_
_entity_poly.entity_id
_entity_poly.type
_entity_poly.pdbx_seq_one_letter_code
_entity_poly.pdbx_strand_id
1 'polypeptide(L)'
;MSSRENFNKHPSFTSQEIDLSDYFFTIEGYEGFFYTLYLITIPYITGAVFLFFYVAKGDFSNFMLLDINAFFVVWLIGYEIVAIFILIAILISFLRYDKKTKNHKQNRHH
;
A
#
# COMPACT_ATOMS: atom_id res chain seq x y z
N MET A 1 -19.71 -40.03 25.98
CA MET A 1 -19.04 -38.80 26.44
C MET A 1 -17.90 -38.53 25.48
N SER A 2 -18.10 -37.70 24.45
CA SER A 2 -17.04 -37.37 23.46
C SER A 2 -16.92 -35.86 23.38
N SER A 3 -15.87 -35.33 24.00
CA SER A 3 -15.57 -33.90 24.02
C SER A 3 -15.33 -33.40 22.59
N ARG A 4 -16.19 -32.49 22.13
CA ARG A 4 -15.94 -31.71 20.91
C ARG A 4 -14.97 -30.59 21.28
N GLU A 5 -13.70 -30.75 20.93
CA GLU A 5 -12.75 -29.64 20.95
C GLU A 5 -13.18 -28.62 19.89
N ASN A 6 -13.75 -27.51 20.34
CA ASN A 6 -13.99 -26.33 19.51
C ASN A 6 -12.63 -25.66 19.28
N PHE A 7 -11.95 -26.02 18.18
CA PHE A 7 -10.83 -25.25 17.65
C PHE A 7 -11.32 -23.84 17.30
N ASN A 8 -11.19 -22.91 18.25
CA ASN A 8 -11.32 -21.47 18.00
C ASN A 8 -10.26 -21.09 16.97
N LYS A 9 -10.65 -21.02 15.70
CA LYS A 9 -9.83 -20.45 14.63
C LYS A 9 -9.57 -18.99 14.99
N HIS A 10 -8.36 -18.70 15.47
CA HIS A 10 -7.91 -17.32 15.56
C HIS A 10 -8.06 -16.68 14.17
N PRO A 11 -8.66 -15.48 14.04
CA PRO A 11 -8.74 -14.80 12.75
C PRO A 11 -7.31 -14.67 12.21
N SER A 12 -7.08 -15.09 10.97
CA SER A 12 -5.76 -14.96 10.36
C SER A 12 -5.55 -13.49 9.96
N PHE A 13 -4.36 -12.95 10.14
CA PHE A 13 -4.02 -11.58 9.72
C PHE A 13 -4.31 -11.36 8.22
N THR A 14 -4.24 -12.42 7.42
CA THR A 14 -4.50 -12.42 5.98
C THR A 14 -5.99 -12.45 5.61
N SER A 15 -6.89 -12.75 6.55
CA SER A 15 -8.34 -12.85 6.30
C SER A 15 -9.10 -11.53 6.53
N GLN A 16 -8.40 -10.41 6.66
CA GLN A 16 -9.06 -9.13 6.83
C GLN A 16 -9.61 -8.66 5.48
N GLU A 17 -10.94 -8.61 5.34
CA GLU A 17 -11.59 -7.99 4.20
C GLU A 17 -11.23 -6.50 4.16
N ILE A 18 -10.71 -6.05 3.01
CA ILE A 18 -10.38 -4.67 2.73
C ILE A 18 -11.38 -4.21 1.68
N ASP A 19 -12.34 -3.39 2.09
CA ASP A 19 -13.25 -2.72 1.17
C ASP A 19 -12.57 -1.44 0.65
N LEU A 20 -12.31 -1.41 -0.65
CA LEU A 20 -11.62 -0.30 -1.32
C LEU A 20 -12.61 0.67 -1.99
N SER A 21 -13.88 0.31 -2.06
CA SER A 21 -14.93 1.09 -2.72
C SER A 21 -15.16 2.44 -2.02
N ASP A 22 -15.14 2.45 -0.68
CA ASP A 22 -15.30 3.66 0.13
C ASP A 22 -14.09 4.63 0.05
N TYR A 23 -12.93 4.17 -0.43
CA TYR A 23 -11.68 4.94 -0.37
C TYR A 23 -11.29 5.59 -1.71
N PHE A 24 -11.81 5.09 -2.83
CA PHE A 24 -11.48 5.58 -4.18
C PHE A 24 -12.72 6.11 -4.88
N PHE A 25 -12.60 7.32 -5.48
CA PHE A 25 -13.60 7.87 -6.38
C PHE A 25 -13.69 7.01 -7.64
N THR A 26 -14.54 6.00 -7.60
CA THR A 26 -14.82 5.11 -8.75
C THR A 26 -16.27 5.31 -9.18
N ILE A 27 -16.49 5.29 -10.49
CA ILE A 27 -17.84 5.28 -11.04
C ILE A 27 -18.27 3.81 -11.09
N GLU A 28 -19.43 3.48 -10.52
CA GLU A 28 -20.01 2.14 -10.56
C GLU A 28 -19.99 1.59 -11.99
N GLY A 29 -19.44 0.38 -12.16
CA GLY A 29 -19.29 -0.28 -13.46
C GLY A 29 -18.00 0.02 -14.22
N TYR A 30 -17.18 0.98 -13.78
CA TYR A 30 -15.88 1.30 -14.39
C TYR A 30 -14.68 1.13 -13.45
N GLU A 31 -14.88 0.52 -12.29
CA GLU A 31 -13.87 0.31 -11.25
C GLU A 31 -12.55 -0.25 -11.80
N GLY A 32 -12.60 -1.29 -12.63
CA GLY A 32 -11.39 -1.90 -13.21
C GLY A 32 -10.57 -0.93 -14.07
N PHE A 33 -11.23 -0.04 -14.82
CA PHE A 33 -10.56 0.98 -15.61
C PHE A 33 -9.90 2.03 -14.70
N PHE A 34 -10.61 2.52 -13.70
CA PHE A 34 -10.07 3.50 -12.75
C PHE A 34 -8.93 2.92 -11.92
N TYR A 35 -9.03 1.67 -11.46
CA TYR A 35 -7.94 1.00 -10.75
C TYR A 35 -6.69 0.84 -11.62
N THR A 36 -6.86 0.51 -12.90
CA THR A 36 -5.74 0.45 -13.85
C THR A 36 -5.09 1.82 -14.02
N LEU A 37 -5.91 2.88 -14.16
CA LEU A 37 -5.39 4.24 -14.25
C LEU A 37 -4.63 4.64 -12.98
N TYR A 38 -5.16 4.36 -11.79
CA TYR A 38 -4.48 4.63 -10.53
C TYR A 38 -3.15 3.88 -10.43
N LEU A 39 -3.11 2.62 -10.86
CA LEU A 39 -1.91 1.80 -10.83
C LEU A 39 -0.82 2.34 -11.74
N ILE A 40 -1.16 3.06 -12.81
CA ILE A 40 -0.19 3.68 -13.72
C ILE A 40 0.18 5.11 -13.27
N THR A 41 -0.82 5.92 -12.92
CA THR A 41 -0.63 7.34 -12.62
C THR A 41 -0.01 7.60 -11.26
N ILE A 42 -0.37 6.85 -10.22
CA ILE A 42 0.18 7.04 -8.88
C ILE A 42 1.71 6.88 -8.88
N PRO A 43 2.29 5.76 -9.36
CA PRO A 43 3.74 5.61 -9.44
C PRO A 43 4.39 6.68 -10.30
N TYR A 44 3.80 7.03 -11.44
CA TYR A 44 4.36 8.06 -12.32
C TYR A 44 4.49 9.41 -11.62
N ILE A 45 3.43 9.87 -10.94
CA ILE A 45 3.43 11.13 -10.20
C ILE A 45 4.44 11.06 -9.05
N THR A 46 4.46 9.98 -8.28
CA THR A 46 5.41 9.78 -7.19
C THR A 46 6.86 9.84 -7.67
N GLY A 47 7.18 9.13 -8.75
CA GLY A 47 8.52 9.14 -9.35
C GLY A 47 8.90 10.49 -9.92
N ALA A 48 7.97 11.19 -10.57
CA ALA A 48 8.22 12.51 -11.16
C ALA A 48 8.51 13.54 -10.06
N VAL A 49 7.70 13.56 -9.00
CA VAL A 49 7.91 14.41 -7.81
C VAL A 49 9.25 14.08 -7.17
N PHE A 50 9.57 12.80 -6.99
CA PHE A 50 10.84 12.38 -6.41
C PHE A 50 12.03 12.88 -7.25
N LEU A 51 12.02 12.67 -8.56
CA LEU A 51 13.10 13.12 -9.44
C LEU A 51 13.18 14.65 -9.51
N PHE A 52 12.04 15.34 -9.52
CA PHE A 52 12.00 16.79 -9.51
C PHE A 52 12.70 17.38 -8.27
N PHE A 53 12.36 16.91 -7.08
CA PHE A 53 12.95 17.43 -5.85
C PHE A 53 14.36 16.88 -5.58
N TYR A 54 14.59 15.59 -5.83
CA TYR A 54 15.83 14.93 -5.42
C TYR A 54 16.94 15.03 -6.47
N VAL A 55 16.60 14.89 -7.76
CA VAL A 55 17.58 14.88 -8.85
C VAL A 55 17.71 16.26 -9.49
N ALA A 56 16.60 16.88 -9.87
CA ALA A 56 16.60 18.20 -10.50
C ALA A 56 16.73 19.35 -9.48
N LYS A 57 16.76 19.04 -8.16
CA LYS A 57 16.87 20.01 -7.06
C LYS A 57 15.80 21.12 -7.10
N GLY A 58 14.62 20.81 -7.63
CA GLY A 58 13.50 21.75 -7.78
C GLY A 58 13.64 22.73 -8.95
N ASP A 59 14.62 22.54 -9.83
CA ASP A 59 14.79 23.37 -11.03
C ASP A 59 14.06 22.76 -12.22
N PHE A 60 13.07 23.48 -12.74
CA PHE A 60 12.25 23.02 -13.87
C PHE A 60 13.04 22.91 -15.18
N SER A 61 14.06 23.74 -15.38
CA SER A 61 14.94 23.68 -16.56
C SER A 61 15.75 22.38 -16.53
N ASN A 62 16.31 22.03 -15.37
CA ASN A 62 17.02 20.77 -15.20
C ASN A 62 16.10 19.55 -15.34
N PHE A 63 14.85 19.65 -14.91
CA PHE A 63 13.86 18.59 -15.07
C PHE A 63 13.47 18.38 -16.54
N MET A 64 13.31 19.45 -17.31
CA MET A 64 12.95 19.40 -18.74
C MET A 64 14.09 18.86 -19.62
N LEU A 65 15.33 18.89 -19.14
CA LEU A 65 16.48 18.28 -19.81
C LEU A 65 16.52 16.75 -19.68
N LEU A 66 15.67 16.13 -18.85
CA LEU A 66 15.57 14.67 -18.82
C LEU A 66 14.93 14.16 -20.13
N ASP A 67 15.63 13.23 -20.77
CA ASP A 67 15.23 12.57 -22.02
C ASP A 67 13.88 11.83 -21.89
N ILE A 68 13.17 11.60 -22.99
CA ILE A 68 11.86 10.93 -23.04
C ILE A 68 11.96 9.47 -22.55
N ASN A 69 13.13 8.83 -22.72
CA ASN A 69 13.43 7.53 -22.11
C ASN A 69 13.39 7.57 -20.58
N ALA A 70 13.53 8.75 -19.97
CA ALA A 70 13.34 8.92 -18.55
C ALA A 70 11.89 8.65 -18.13
N PHE A 71 10.88 8.68 -19.00
CA PHE A 71 9.50 8.36 -18.62
C PHE A 71 9.39 6.99 -17.93
N PHE A 72 9.98 5.94 -18.54
CA PHE A 72 9.98 4.60 -17.96
C PHE A 72 10.80 4.53 -16.67
N VAL A 73 11.92 5.26 -16.61
CA VAL A 73 12.77 5.32 -15.43
C VAL A 73 12.04 6.00 -14.27
N VAL A 74 11.39 7.13 -14.52
CA VAL A 74 10.55 7.89 -13.59
C VAL A 74 9.45 6.96 -13.05
N TRP A 75 8.78 6.24 -13.94
CA TRP A 75 7.69 5.34 -13.59
C TRP A 75 8.17 4.15 -12.73
N LEU A 76 9.29 3.53 -13.09
CA LEU A 76 9.90 2.42 -12.32
C LEU A 76 10.34 2.86 -10.92
N ILE A 77 11.03 4.01 -10.81
CA ILE A 77 11.42 4.59 -9.51
C ILE A 77 10.16 4.87 -8.68
N GLY A 78 9.11 5.37 -9.32
CA GLY A 78 7.80 5.55 -8.70
C GLY A 78 7.26 4.29 -8.04
N TYR A 79 7.30 3.15 -8.72
CA TYR A 79 6.86 1.88 -8.14
C TYR A 79 7.68 1.45 -6.94
N GLU A 80 9.00 1.59 -7.01
CA GLU A 80 9.89 1.23 -5.89
C GLU A 80 9.51 2.01 -4.63
N ILE A 81 9.29 3.32 -4.77
CA ILE A 81 8.88 4.19 -3.66
C ILE A 81 7.52 3.75 -3.10
N VAL A 82 6.52 3.55 -3.96
CA VAL A 82 5.19 3.10 -3.54
C VAL A 82 5.26 1.73 -2.86
N ALA A 83 6.05 0.79 -3.39
CA ALA A 83 6.23 -0.54 -2.83
C ALA A 83 6.88 -0.49 -1.44
N ILE A 84 7.88 0.35 -1.23
CA ILE A 84 8.50 0.56 0.09
C ILE A 84 7.44 1.05 1.09
N PHE A 85 6.60 2.02 0.72
CA PHE A 85 5.54 2.49 1.60
C PHE A 85 4.52 1.40 1.92
N ILE A 86 4.11 0.59 0.93
CA ILE A 86 3.21 -0.54 1.14
C ILE A 86 3.84 -1.57 2.08
N LEU A 87 5.11 -1.89 1.89
CA LEU A 87 5.83 -2.86 2.72
C LEU A 87 5.96 -2.37 4.16
N ILE A 88 6.26 -1.08 4.36
CA ILE A 88 6.25 -0.45 5.69
C ILE A 88 4.85 -0.50 6.30
N ALA A 89 3.81 -0.21 5.54
CA ALA A 89 2.43 -0.26 6.02
C ALA A 89 2.03 -1.68 6.47
N ILE A 90 2.40 -2.70 5.69
CA ILE A 90 2.20 -4.10 6.04
C ILE A 90 2.96 -4.45 7.32
N LEU A 91 4.22 -4.04 7.44
CA LEU A 91 5.04 -4.27 8.63
C LEU A 91 4.42 -3.63 9.89
N ILE A 92 3.98 -2.38 9.80
CA ILE A 92 3.30 -1.67 10.90
C ILE A 92 2.01 -2.40 11.27
N SER A 93 1.21 -2.79 10.28
CA SER A 93 -0.04 -3.54 10.48
C SER A 93 0.22 -4.86 11.20
N PHE A 94 1.26 -5.60 10.78
CA PHE A 94 1.69 -6.85 11.40
C PHE A 94 2.10 -6.66 12.87
N LEU A 95 2.93 -5.66 13.18
CA LEU A 95 3.34 -5.35 14.56
C LEU A 95 2.13 -4.96 15.43
N ARG A 96 1.18 -4.20 14.87
CA ARG A 96 -0.03 -3.77 15.58
C ARG A 96 -0.97 -4.95 15.86
N TYR A 97 -1.04 -5.91 14.93
CA TYR A 97 -1.80 -7.15 15.09
C TYR A 97 -1.26 -7.99 16.27
N ASP A 98 0.04 -8.20 16.36
CA ASP A 98 0.67 -8.96 17.46
C ASP A 98 0.48 -8.31 18.84
N LYS A 99 0.48 -6.97 18.90
CA LYS A 99 0.20 -6.24 20.15
C LYS A 99 -1.25 -6.42 20.62
N LYS A 100 -2.21 -6.42 19.68
CA LYS A 100 -3.64 -6.57 19.99
C LYS A 100 -3.97 -7.98 20.51
N THR A 101 -3.34 -9.02 19.95
CA THR A 101 -3.54 -10.41 20.39
C THR A 101 -2.98 -10.69 21.78
N LYS A 102 -1.82 -10.12 22.14
CA LYS A 102 -1.21 -10.28 23.48
C LYS A 102 -2.06 -9.66 24.61
N ASN A 103 -2.58 -8.45 24.42
CA ASN A 103 -3.45 -7.79 25.40
C ASN A 103 -4.76 -8.56 25.65
N HIS A 104 -5.31 -9.21 24.62
CA HIS A 104 -6.54 -9.99 24.75
C HIS A 104 -6.35 -11.32 25.49
N LYS A 105 -5.12 -11.85 25.54
CA LYS A 105 -4.76 -13.04 26.32
C LYS A 105 -4.56 -12.72 27.81
N GLN A 106 -4.01 -11.54 28.12
CA GLN A 106 -3.76 -11.09 29.50
C GLN A 106 -5.05 -10.75 30.27
N ASN A 107 -6.06 -10.18 29.62
CA ASN A 107 -7.35 -9.87 30.25
C ASN A 107 -8.27 -11.08 30.49
N ARG A 108 -7.88 -12.29 30.04
CA ARG A 108 -8.64 -13.54 30.31
C ARG A 108 -8.10 -14.35 31.48
N HIS A 109 -7.03 -13.86 32.13
CA HIS A 109 -6.42 -14.48 33.31
C HIS A 109 -6.60 -13.65 34.60
N HIS A 110 -7.48 -12.64 34.57
CA HIS A 110 -7.95 -11.90 35.74
C HIS A 110 -9.45 -12.08 35.89
#